data_AF-A0A7V3REY9-F1
#
_entry.id   AF-A0A7V3REY9-F1
#
_cell.length_a   1.000
_cell.length_b   1.000
_cell.length_c   1.000
_cell.angle_alpha   90.00
_cell.angle_beta   90.00
_cell.angle_gamma   90.00
#
_symmetry.space_group_name_H-M   'P 1'
#
loop_
_entity.id
_entity.type
_entity.pdbx_description
1 polymer ?
#
loop_
_entity_poly.entity_id
_entity_poly.type
_entity_poly.pdbx_seq_one_letter_code
_entity_poly.pdbx_strand_id
1 'polypeptide(L)'
;FIATELGWITREVGRQPWIIYGIMRTSQGVSNLTTSQVLITLSAFIATYFVLFVLFIVFVRRIIKAGPDLKSPLPEYHEKR
;
A
#
# COMPACT_ATOMS: atom_id res chain seq x y z
N PHE A 1 1.55 -12.10 -2.25
CA PHE A 1 0.89 -10.87 -2.72
C PHE A 1 -0.55 -11.15 -3.13
N ILE A 2 -0.82 -11.81 -4.26
CA ILE A 2 -2.20 -12.00 -4.77
C ILE A 2 -3.14 -12.66 -3.74
N ALA A 3 -2.74 -13.76 -3.11
CA ALA A 3 -3.56 -14.42 -2.09
C ALA A 3 -3.85 -13.52 -0.86
N THR A 4 -2.89 -12.65 -0.51
CA THR A 4 -3.04 -11.69 0.58
C THR A 4 -4.07 -10.62 0.23
N GLU A 5 -3.97 -10.03 -0.96
CA GLU A 5 -4.92 -9.02 -1.44
C GLU A 5 -6.34 -9.59 -1.57
N LEU A 6 -6.48 -10.79 -2.16
CA LEU A 6 -7.77 -11.45 -2.29
C LEU A 6 -8.38 -11.80 -0.92
N GLY A 7 -7.58 -12.25 0.05
CA GLY A 7 -8.05 -12.51 1.40
C GLY A 7 -8.64 -11.27 2.08
N TRP A 8 -7.98 -10.11 1.93
CA TRP A 8 -8.50 -8.83 2.41
C TRP A 8 -9.79 -8.43 1.70
N ILE A 9 -9.85 -8.55 0.37
CA ILE A 9 -11.05 -8.25 -0.41
C ILE A 9 -12.22 -9.11 0.04
N THR A 10 -12.05 -10.43 0.17
CA THR A 10 -13.10 -11.35 0.63
C THR A 10 -13.62 -10.95 2.00
N ARG A 11 -12.74 -10.57 2.94
CA ARG A 11 -13.15 -10.16 4.28
C ARG A 11 -13.91 -8.82 4.29
N GLU A 12 -13.43 -7.81 3.57
CA GLU A 12 -14.04 -6.48 3.58
C GLU A 12 -15.33 -6.41 2.77
N VAL A 13 -15.34 -7.03 1.58
CA VAL A 13 -16.53 -7.08 0.72
C VAL A 13 -17.59 -8.00 1.31
N GLY A 14 -17.20 -9.13 1.93
CA GLY A 14 -18.13 -10.05 2.58
C GLY A 14 -18.89 -9.44 3.77
N ARG A 15 -18.40 -8.32 4.32
CA ARG A 15 -19.06 -7.57 5.40
C ARG A 15 -20.09 -6.55 4.90
N GLN A 16 -20.10 -6.21 3.60
CA GLN A 16 -21.12 -5.33 3.04
C GLN A 16 -22.52 -5.92 3.24
N PRO A 17 -23.55 -5.11 3.62
CA PRO A 17 -23.59 -3.64 3.63
C PRO A 17 -23.24 -3.00 4.99
N TRP A 18 -22.54 -3.69 5.88
CA TRP A 18 -22.31 -3.25 7.25
C TRP A 18 -20.91 -2.64 7.43
N ILE A 19 -20.82 -1.53 8.17
CA ILE A 19 -19.58 -1.09 8.82
C ILE A 19 -19.48 -1.81 10.16
N ILE A 20 -20.54 -1.78 10.95
CA ILE A 20 -20.64 -2.52 12.21
C ILE A 20 -21.96 -3.30 12.16
N TYR A 21 -21.89 -4.62 12.24
CA TYR A 21 -23.07 -5.49 12.12
C TYR A 21 -24.17 -5.11 13.10
N GLY A 22 -25.39 -4.96 12.59
CA GLY A 22 -26.57 -4.60 13.40
C GLY A 22 -26.58 -3.17 13.94
N ILE A 23 -25.51 -2.39 13.73
CA ILE A 23 -25.36 -1.04 14.30
C ILE A 23 -25.30 0.03 13.20
N MET A 24 -24.43 -0.13 12.21
CA MET A 24 -24.17 0.91 11.21
C MET A 24 -23.95 0.34 9.81
N ARG A 25 -24.74 0.81 8.84
CA ARG A 25 -24.58 0.47 7.43
C ARG A 25 -23.56 1.37 6.73
N THR A 26 -22.96 0.86 5.66
CA THR A 26 -21.99 1.59 4.83
C THR A 26 -22.56 2.86 4.23
N SER A 27 -23.84 2.87 3.85
CA SER A 27 -24.53 4.08 3.36
C SER A 27 -24.66 5.19 4.41
N GLN A 28 -24.64 4.85 5.70
CA GLN A 28 -24.72 5.83 6.79
C GLN A 28 -23.35 6.43 7.15
N GLY A 29 -22.26 5.83 6.67
CA GLY A 29 -20.88 6.31 6.92
C GLY A 29 -20.34 7.28 5.89
N VAL A 30 -21.11 7.59 4.84
CA VAL A 30 -20.66 8.49 3.77
C VAL A 30 -20.73 9.94 4.27
N SER A 31 -19.62 10.67 4.13
CA SER A 31 -19.56 12.10 4.47
C SER A 31 -20.30 12.94 3.42
N ASN A 32 -20.87 14.07 3.84
CA ASN A 32 -21.58 14.99 2.95
C ASN A 32 -20.59 15.82 2.11
N LEU A 33 -20.07 15.21 1.04
CA LEU A 33 -19.13 15.82 0.10
C LEU A 33 -19.70 15.77 -1.32
N THR A 34 -19.31 16.74 -2.14
CA THR A 34 -19.67 16.71 -3.56
C THR A 34 -18.89 15.62 -4.29
N THR A 35 -19.50 15.02 -5.31
CA THR A 35 -18.86 13.99 -6.15
C THR A 35 -17.54 14.48 -6.74
N SER A 36 -17.46 15.75 -7.13
CA SER A 36 -16.25 16.35 -7.69
C SER A 36 -15.09 16.38 -6.68
N GLN A 37 -15.34 16.71 -5.41
CA GLN A 37 -14.31 16.71 -4.37
C GLN A 37 -13.73 15.30 -4.15
N VAL A 38 -14.59 14.29 -4.12
CA VAL A 38 -14.17 12.89 -3.97
C VAL A 38 -13.34 12.44 -5.18
N LEU A 39 -13.79 12.75 -6.41
CA LEU A 39 -13.07 12.39 -7.62
C LEU A 39 -11.70 13.04 -7.74
N ILE A 40 -11.59 14.33 -7.41
CA ILE A 40 -10.32 15.06 -7.47
C ILE A 40 -9.32 14.45 -6.48
N THR A 41 -9.74 14.25 -5.23
CA THR A 41 -8.86 13.70 -4.19
C THR A 41 -8.48 12.25 -4.47
N LEU A 42 -9.43 11.41 -4.89
CA LEU A 42 -9.15 10.03 -5.30
C LEU A 42 -8.16 9.96 -6.46
N SER A 43 -8.35 10.80 -7.49
CA SER A 43 -7.44 10.87 -8.64
C SER A 43 -6.04 11.32 -8.23
N ALA A 44 -5.96 12.30 -7.31
CA ALA A 44 -4.68 12.75 -6.76
C ALA A 44 -3.96 11.59 -6.04
N PHE A 45 -4.65 10.84 -5.17
CA PHE A 45 -4.06 9.69 -4.49
C PHE A 45 -3.60 8.60 -5.47
N ILE A 46 -4.42 8.25 -6.47
CA ILE A 46 -4.05 7.28 -7.51
C ILE A 46 -2.78 7.74 -8.23
N ALA A 47 -2.73 9.00 -8.67
CA ALA A 47 -1.57 9.55 -9.36
C ALA A 47 -0.31 9.52 -8.49
N THR A 48 -0.41 9.92 -7.21
CA THR A 48 0.71 9.88 -6.27
C THR A 48 1.23 8.47 -6.07
N TYR A 49 0.36 7.50 -5.76
CA TYR A 49 0.79 6.11 -5.56
C TYR A 49 1.35 5.49 -6.84
N PHE A 50 0.81 5.84 -8.00
CA PHE A 50 1.33 5.39 -9.28
C PHE A 50 2.76 5.88 -9.53
N VAL A 51 3.03 7.17 -9.28
CA VAL A 51 4.39 7.73 -9.38
C VAL A 51 5.34 7.02 -8.42
N LEU A 52 4.94 6.83 -7.16
CA LEU A 52 5.75 6.12 -6.16
C LEU A 52 6.03 4.68 -6.59
N PHE A 53 5.04 3.98 -7.15
CA PHE A 53 5.20 2.62 -7.65
C PHE A 53 6.21 2.55 -8.80
N VAL A 54 6.13 3.47 -9.77
CA VAL A 54 7.09 3.54 -10.88
C VAL A 54 8.51 3.81 -10.35
N LEU A 55 8.66 4.79 -9.45
CA LEU A 55 9.94 5.09 -8.82
C LEU A 55 10.50 3.87 -8.09
N PHE A 56 9.68 3.18 -7.29
CA PHE A 56 10.07 1.96 -6.60
C PHE A 56 10.60 0.91 -7.57
N ILE A 57 9.89 0.63 -8.66
CA ILE A 57 10.34 -0.34 -9.67
C ILE A 57 11.66 0.10 -10.31
N VAL A 58 11.83 1.39 -10.62
CA VAL A 58 13.09 1.91 -11.19
C VAL A 58 14.26 1.74 -10.21
N PHE A 59 14.07 2.14 -8.95
CA PHE A 59 15.11 2.03 -7.93
C PHE A 59 15.48 0.59 -7.63
N VAL A 60 14.48 -0.28 -7.42
CA VAL A 60 14.73 -1.70 -7.18
C VAL A 60 15.47 -2.34 -8.34
N ARG A 61 15.06 -2.06 -9.59
CA ARG A 61 15.77 -2.57 -10.78
C ARG A 61 17.21 -2.06 -10.84
N ARG A 62 17.45 -0.80 -10.50
CA ARG A 62 18.80 -0.22 -10.47
C ARG A 62 19.68 -0.88 -9.41
N ILE A 63 19.15 -1.07 -8.20
CA ILE A 63 19.86 -1.70 -7.08
C ILE A 63 20.18 -3.17 -7.39
N ILE A 64 19.19 -3.93 -7.87
CA ILE A 64 19.37 -5.34 -8.24
C ILE A 64 20.43 -5.48 -9.34
N LYS A 65 20.43 -4.58 -10.34
CA LYS A 65 21.44 -4.58 -11.42
C LYS A 65 22.83 -4.18 -10.93
N ALA A 66 22.94 -3.25 -9.99
CA ALA A 66 24.22 -2.85 -9.42
C ALA A 66 24.88 -4.01 -8.64
N GLY A 67 24.06 -4.86 -8.01
CA GLY A 67 24.53 -6.00 -7.23
C GLY A 67 25.17 -5.58 -5.90
N PRO A 68 25.57 -6.56 -5.06
CA PRO A 68 26.25 -6.29 -3.80
C PRO A 68 27.67 -5.78 -4.04
N ASP A 69 28.12 -4.82 -3.22
CA ASP A 69 29.50 -4.35 -3.24
C ASP A 69 30.43 -5.36 -2.56
N LEU A 70 31.07 -6.19 -3.38
CA LEU A 70 32.00 -7.24 -2.93
C LEU A 70 33.33 -6.70 -2.41
N LYS A 71 33.60 -5.39 -2.54
CA LYS A 71 34.84 -4.76 -2.06
C LYS A 71 34.65 -4.06 -0.71
N SER A 72 33.43 -4.03 -0.18
CA SER A 72 33.16 -3.44 1.12
C SER A 72 33.86 -4.23 2.24
N PRO A 73 34.47 -3.55 3.24
CA PRO A 73 35.04 -4.24 4.40
C PRO A 73 33.95 -5.02 5.12
N LEU A 74 34.25 -6.26 5.52
CA LEU A 74 33.32 -7.04 6.34
C LEU A 74 33.02 -6.29 7.64
N PRO A 75 31.76 -6.25 8.09
CA PRO A 75 31.42 -5.63 9.36
C PRO A 75 32.23 -6.31 10.48
N GLU A 76 32.92 -5.51 11.27
CA GLU A 76 33.77 -5.97 12.35
C GLU A 76 32.91 -6.72 13.39
N TYR A 77 33.17 -8.00 13.60
CA TYR A 77 32.41 -8.80 14.55
C TYR A 77 32.90 -8.48 15.97
N HIS A 78 32.14 -7.63 16.69
CA HIS A 78 32.37 -7.42 18.11
C HIS A 78 31.88 -8.66 18.89
N GLU A 79 32.80 -9.58 19.16
CA GLU A 79 32.57 -10.70 20.08
C GLU A 79 32.32 -10.13 21.48
N LYS A 80 31.07 -10.17 21.95
CA LYS A 80 30.73 -9.78 23.32
C LYS A 80 31.25 -10.86 24.27
N ARG A 81 32.30 -10.53 25.03
CA ARG A 81 32.78 -11.28 26.19
C ARG A 81 31.90 -11.04 27.41
#